data_AF-A0A7X5DGU1-F1
#
_entry.id   AF-A0A7X5DGU1-F1
#
_cell.length_a   1.000
_cell.length_b   1.000
_cell.length_c   1.000
_cell.angle_alpha   90.00
_cell.angle_beta   90.00
_cell.angle_gamma   90.00
#
_symmetry.space_group_name_H-M   'P 1'
#
loop_
_entity.id
_entity.type
_entity.pdbx_description
1 polymer ?
#
loop_
_entity_poly.entity_id
_entity_poly.type
_entity_poly.pdbx_seq_one_letter_code
_entity_poly.pdbx_strand_id
1 'polypeptide(L)' 'MASMRVHELAKEFDMSSGDLLDRLKEMKIPAKSHASMLNEAYVDKIRKNL' A
#
# COMPACT_ATOMS: atom_id res chain seq x y z
N MET A 1 15.29 3.12 3.22
CA MET A 1 14.89 4.55 3.23
C MET A 1 13.59 4.85 2.45
N ALA A 2 12.77 3.88 2.06
CA ALA A 2 11.59 4.15 1.22
C ALA A 2 10.28 4.01 2.00
N SER A 3 9.79 5.12 2.55
CA SER A 3 8.37 5.27 2.89
C SER A 3 7.62 5.74 1.65
N MET A 4 6.57 5.02 1.25
CA MET A 4 5.78 5.34 0.05
C MET A 4 4.31 5.56 0.41
N ARG A 5 3.61 6.43 -0.31
CA ARG A 5 2.16 6.62 -0.10
C ARG A 5 1.37 5.55 -0.84
N VAL A 6 0.22 5.16 -0.26
CA VAL A 6 -0.67 4.14 -0.83
C VAL A 6 -0.99 4.40 -2.31
N HIS A 7 -1.31 5.63 -2.72
CA HIS A 7 -1.62 5.93 -4.12
C HIS A 7 -0.43 5.75 -5.08
N GLU A 8 0.80 6.00 -4.63
CA GLU A 8 1.99 5.81 -5.47
C GLU A 8 2.26 4.31 -5.64
N LEU A 9 2.14 3.55 -4.56
CA LEU A 9 2.25 2.10 -4.63
C LEU A 9 1.15 1.49 -5.50
N ALA A 10 -0.09 2.00 -5.42
CA ALA A 10 -1.19 1.53 -6.26
C ALA A 10 -0.90 1.71 -7.75
N LYS A 11 -0.29 2.85 -8.13
CA LYS A 11 0.14 3.10 -9.51
C LYS A 11 1.23 2.12 -9.97
N GLU A 12 2.16 1.71 -9.09
CA GLU A 12 3.18 0.70 -9.46
C GLU A 12 2.56 -0.63 -9.87
N PHE A 13 1.40 -0.98 -9.30
CA PHE A 13 0.68 -2.22 -9.61
C PHE A 13 -0.41 -2.05 -10.68
N ASP A 14 -0.53 -0.88 -11.30
CA ASP A 14 -1.64 -0.53 -12.20
C ASP A 14 -3.03 -0.74 -11.55
N MET A 15 -3.11 -0.58 -10.22
CA MET A 15 -4.32 -0.79 -9.42
C MET A 15 -4.95 0.53 -9.01
N SER A 16 -6.27 0.52 -8.80
CA SER A 16 -6.92 1.65 -8.16
C SER A 16 -6.46 1.78 -6.70
N SER A 17 -6.39 3.00 -6.21
CA SER A 17 -6.02 3.22 -4.81
C SER A 17 -7.04 2.62 -3.83
N GLY A 18 -8.28 2.34 -4.28
CA GLY A 18 -9.32 1.63 -3.54
C GLY A 18 -9.00 0.15 -3.39
N ASP A 19 -8.68 -0.52 -4.50
CA ASP A 19 -8.27 -1.94 -4.50
C ASP A 19 -7.07 -2.16 -3.57
N LEU A 20 -6.06 -1.29 -3.66
CA LEU A 20 -4.90 -1.40 -2.77
C LEU A 20 -5.28 -1.18 -1.30
N LEU A 21 -6.18 -0.24 -0.98
CA LEU A 21 -6.67 -0.04 0.39
C LEU A 21 -7.36 -1.29 0.94
N ASP A 22 -8.13 -1.99 0.13
CA ASP A 22 -8.79 -3.21 0.58
C ASP A 22 -7.78 -4.34 0.80
N ARG A 23 -6.75 -4.47 -0.04
CA ARG A 23 -5.62 -5.40 0.22
C ARG A 23 -4.83 -5.04 1.46
N LEU A 24 -4.61 -3.75 1.71
CA LEU A 24 -3.99 -3.27 2.94
C LEU A 24 -4.80 -3.68 4.18
N LYS A 25 -6.13 -3.56 4.13
CA LYS A 25 -7.02 -4.01 5.22
C LYS A 25 -6.91 -5.52 5.44
N GLU A 26 -6.94 -6.33 4.38
CA GLU A 26 -6.79 -7.79 4.47
C GLU A 26 -5.45 -8.20 5.10
N MET A 27 -4.37 -7.49 4.75
CA MET A 27 -3.03 -7.68 5.33
C MET A 27 -2.86 -7.13 6.75
N LYS A 28 -3.93 -6.57 7.34
CA LYS A 28 -3.95 -5.86 8.64
C LYS A 28 -2.96 -4.68 8.69
N ILE A 29 -2.75 -4.01 7.56
CA ILE A 29 -1.90 -2.83 7.44
C ILE A 29 -2.77 -1.58 7.66
N PRO A 30 -2.47 -0.74 8.67
CA PRO A 30 -3.29 0.42 8.97
C PRO A 30 -3.07 1.54 7.96
N ALA A 31 -3.96 1.64 6.96
CA ALA A 31 -4.01 2.74 6.00
C ALA A 31 -5.37 3.44 6.06
N LYS A 32 -5.38 4.74 6.38
CA LYS A 32 -6.60 5.54 6.54
C LYS A 32 -7.18 6.03 5.21
N SER A 33 -6.31 6.22 4.22
CA SER A 33 -6.64 6.76 2.90
C SER A 33 -5.47 6.56 1.92
N HIS A 34 -5.68 6.80 0.64
CA HIS A 34 -4.68 6.73 -0.43
C HIS A 34 -3.47 7.65 -0.20
N ALA A 35 -3.60 8.67 0.64
CA ALA A 35 -2.51 9.56 1.04
C ALA A 35 -1.67 9.03 2.23
N SER A 36 -2.06 7.91 2.85
CA SER A 36 -1.33 7.36 4.02
C SER A 36 0.08 6.95 3.60
N MET A 37 1.06 7.23 4.46
CA MET A 37 2.41 6.70 4.27
C MET A 37 2.48 5.27 4.80
N LEU A 38 3.02 4.40 3.96
CA LEU A 38 3.42 3.03 4.29
C LEU A 38 4.89 3.06 4.70
N ASN A 39 5.20 2.40 5.81
CA ASN A 39 6.59 2.16 6.17
C ASN A 39 7.21 1.14 5.21
N GLU A 40 8.54 1.09 5.20
CA GLU A 40 9.29 0.17 4.33
C GLU A 40 8.89 -1.30 4.54
N ALA A 41 8.76 -1.74 5.79
CA ALA A 41 8.36 -3.12 6.09
C ALA A 41 6.97 -3.50 5.52
N TYR A 42 6.03 -2.55 5.50
CA TYR A 42 4.72 -2.74 4.90
C TYR A 42 4.81 -2.72 3.38
N VAL A 43 5.56 -1.79 2.79
CA VAL A 43 5.78 -1.74 1.33
C VAL A 43 6.40 -3.04 0.83
N ASP A 44 7.45 -3.54 1.48
CA ASP A 44 8.07 -4.82 1.15
C ASP A 44 7.11 -6.00 1.31
N LYS A 45 6.29 -6.00 2.37
CA LYS A 45 5.28 -7.03 2.57
C LYS A 45 4.25 -7.00 1.44
N ILE A 46 3.77 -5.84 1.04
CA ILE A 46 2.79 -5.66 -0.03
C ILE A 46 3.37 -6.12 -1.36
N ARG A 47 4.59 -5.69 -1.70
CA ARG A 47 5.31 -6.11 -2.92
C ARG A 47 5.61 -7.61 -3.01
N LYS A 48 5.60 -8.31 -1.88
CA LYS A 48 5.74 -9.77 -1.85
C LYS A 48 4.40 -10.51 -1.93
N ASN A 49 3.29 -9.83 -1.68
CA ASN A 49 1.94 -10.42 -1.67
C ASN A 49 1.09 -10.01 -2.88
N LEU A 50 1.52 -8.99 -3.64
CA LEU A 50 0.95 -8.52 -4.91
C LEU A 50 1.97 -8.69 -6.02
#